data_AF-A0A1I2CLS1-F1
#
_entry.id   AF-A0A1I2CLS1-F1
#
_cell.length_a   1.000
_cell.length_b   1.000
_cell.length_c   1.000
_cell.angle_alpha   90.00
_cell.angle_beta   90.00
_cell.angle_gamma   90.00
#
_symmetry.space_group_name_H-M   'P 1'
#
loop_
_entity.id
_entity.type
_entity.pdbx_description
1 polymer ?
#
loop_
_entity_poly.entity_id
_entity_poly.type
_entity_poly.pdbx_seq_one_letter_code
_entity_poly.pdbx_strand_id
1 'polypeptide(L)'
;MTTTAAEIPAEHRDDVTRLWDYHDLHHQPRVCDVGVGLGSHDLGVADHVVELYEQGFFPRIVFTGANAPTTIERFPRGEAVHYREHALSRGVPDSVIEVEPEATNTSENIEFTRQILERKNLDISSLLLVSRPYQQRRAFATAKKVWPEVDIVCSSQQVDLDSYVASIGNSDKVINMLVGDTQRITLYAQRGFAVPQEVPDDVNHAYHRLVEAGYTARLIQT
;
A
#
# COMPACT_ATOMS: atom_id res chain seq x y z
N MET A 1 5.08 33.71 -7.76
CA MET A 1 3.88 33.15 -8.43
C MET A 1 3.48 31.93 -7.62
N THR A 2 2.24 31.98 -7.15
CA THR A 2 1.55 31.15 -6.14
C THR A 2 1.87 29.65 -6.16
N THR A 3 2.52 29.18 -5.09
CA THR A 3 2.72 27.76 -4.78
C THR A 3 1.45 27.20 -4.13
N THR A 4 0.39 27.01 -4.92
CA THR A 4 -0.90 26.44 -4.49
C THR A 4 -1.02 24.94 -4.77
N ALA A 5 0.11 24.24 -5.00
CA ALA A 5 0.09 22.84 -5.45
C ALA A 5 -0.15 21.79 -4.34
N ALA A 6 -0.18 22.20 -3.06
CA ALA A 6 -0.27 21.28 -1.92
C ALA A 6 -1.69 21.19 -1.32
N GLU A 7 -2.69 21.87 -1.87
CA GLU A 7 -4.07 21.84 -1.35
C GLU A 7 -5.01 21.15 -2.33
N ILE A 8 -5.98 20.40 -1.81
CA ILE A 8 -7.02 19.79 -2.62
C ILE A 8 -8.00 20.89 -3.05
N PRO A 9 -8.33 21.02 -4.36
CA PRO A 9 -9.33 21.99 -4.81
C PRO A 9 -10.65 21.81 -4.07
N ALA A 10 -11.22 22.91 -3.58
CA ALA A 10 -12.42 22.88 -2.74
C ALA A 10 -13.61 22.16 -3.40
N GLU A 11 -13.76 22.29 -4.72
CA GLU A 11 -14.80 21.63 -5.51
C GLU A 11 -14.64 20.10 -5.59
N HIS A 12 -13.45 19.57 -5.30
CA HIS A 12 -13.15 18.13 -5.33
C HIS A 12 -12.95 17.53 -3.94
N ARG A 13 -12.93 18.35 -2.88
CA ARG A 13 -12.58 17.91 -1.51
C ARG A 13 -13.41 16.70 -1.04
N ASP A 14 -14.72 16.77 -1.19
CA ASP A 14 -15.60 15.69 -0.72
C ASP A 14 -15.37 14.39 -1.48
N ASP A 15 -15.12 14.46 -2.78
CA ASP A 15 -14.90 13.29 -3.62
C ASP A 15 -13.56 12.63 -3.33
N VAL A 16 -12.50 13.43 -3.15
CA VAL A 16 -11.18 12.93 -2.77
C VAL A 16 -11.22 12.30 -1.38
N THR A 17 -11.93 12.92 -0.42
CA THR A 17 -12.11 12.39 0.93
C THR A 17 -12.87 11.06 0.90
N ARG A 18 -13.94 10.94 0.10
CA ARG A 18 -14.67 9.67 -0.08
C ARG A 18 -13.77 8.56 -0.61
N LEU A 19 -12.96 8.84 -1.64
CA LEU A 19 -12.02 7.83 -2.16
C LEU A 19 -10.97 7.45 -1.11
N TRP A 20 -10.43 8.43 -0.38
CA TRP A 20 -9.44 8.22 0.67
C TRP A 20 -9.98 7.30 1.77
N ASP A 21 -11.13 7.65 2.35
CA ASP A 21 -11.77 6.90 3.43
C ASP A 21 -12.18 5.50 2.96
N TYR A 22 -12.67 5.38 1.73
CA TYR A 22 -13.02 4.09 1.14
C TYR A 22 -11.83 3.12 1.09
N HIS A 23 -10.61 3.59 0.82
CA HIS A 23 -9.46 2.69 0.72
C HIS A 23 -8.97 2.15 2.06
N ASP A 24 -9.30 2.81 3.17
CA ASP A 24 -9.06 2.26 4.50
C ASP A 24 -10.04 1.12 4.79
N LEU A 25 -9.50 -0.03 5.21
CA LEU A 25 -10.29 -1.20 5.60
C LEU A 25 -10.73 -1.13 7.07
N HIS A 26 -10.13 -0.24 7.86
CA HIS A 26 -10.31 -0.14 9.31
C HIS A 26 -10.08 -1.47 10.05
N HIS A 27 -9.26 -2.35 9.47
CA HIS A 27 -8.82 -3.57 10.13
C HIS A 27 -8.11 -3.22 11.43
N GLN A 28 -8.45 -3.91 12.51
CA GLN A 28 -7.80 -3.72 13.80
C GLN A 28 -6.52 -4.56 13.84
N PRO A 29 -5.33 -3.96 14.08
CA PRO A 29 -4.10 -4.72 14.25
C PRO A 29 -4.25 -5.78 15.36
N ARG A 30 -3.75 -6.98 15.08
CA ARG A 30 -3.64 -8.09 16.03
C ARG A 30 -2.32 -8.81 15.79
N VAL A 31 -1.93 -9.66 16.74
CA VAL A 31 -0.72 -10.47 16.59
C VAL A 31 -0.86 -11.38 15.36
N CYS A 32 0.15 -11.37 14.49
CA CYS A 32 0.28 -12.19 13.29
C CYS A 32 1.64 -12.89 13.26
N ASP A 33 1.78 -13.91 12.43
CA ASP A 33 3.02 -14.68 12.31
C ASP A 33 4.16 -13.87 11.66
N VAL A 34 3.81 -12.93 10.79
CA VAL A 34 4.75 -12.07 10.06
C VAL A 34 4.12 -10.72 9.68
N GLY A 35 4.92 -9.65 9.77
CA GLY A 35 4.61 -8.36 9.19
C GLY A 35 5.22 -8.23 7.79
N VAL A 36 4.45 -7.76 6.82
CA VAL A 36 4.88 -7.63 5.42
C VAL A 36 4.76 -6.17 4.98
N GLY A 37 5.90 -5.51 4.76
CA GLY A 37 5.94 -4.15 4.25
C GLY A 37 6.01 -4.14 2.72
N LEU A 38 4.94 -3.65 2.08
CA LEU A 38 4.87 -3.54 0.62
C LEU A 38 5.66 -2.34 0.12
N GLY A 39 6.67 -2.61 -0.70
CA GLY A 39 7.51 -1.63 -1.37
C GLY A 39 6.69 -0.57 -2.08
N SER A 40 7.10 0.67 -1.87
CA SER A 40 6.58 1.83 -2.57
C SER A 40 7.55 2.99 -2.47
N HIS A 41 7.21 4.12 -3.09
CA HIS A 41 7.92 5.40 -2.92
C HIS A 41 7.85 6.01 -1.51
N ASP A 42 7.04 5.45 -0.61
CA ASP A 42 6.66 6.05 0.67
C ASP A 42 7.42 5.36 1.81
N LEU A 43 8.30 6.08 2.51
CA LEU A 43 9.06 5.50 3.62
C LEU A 43 8.15 5.23 4.84
N GLY A 44 6.96 5.86 4.91
CA GLY A 44 5.99 5.66 5.99
C GLY A 44 5.53 4.22 6.13
N VAL A 45 5.63 3.40 5.07
CA VAL A 45 5.38 1.94 5.16
C VAL A 45 6.41 1.28 6.08
N ALA A 46 7.69 1.60 5.93
CA ALA A 46 8.74 1.03 6.76
C ALA A 46 8.66 1.53 8.20
N ASP A 47 8.38 2.82 8.40
CA ASP A 47 8.13 3.38 9.74
C ASP A 47 7.01 2.64 10.46
N HIS A 48 5.87 2.45 9.78
CA HIS A 48 4.72 1.77 10.38
C HIS A 48 4.99 0.28 10.67
N VAL A 49 5.76 -0.40 9.82
CA VAL A 49 6.21 -1.78 10.11
C VAL A 49 7.07 -1.83 11.37
N VAL A 50 8.00 -0.88 11.54
CA VAL A 50 8.86 -0.79 12.72
C VAL A 50 8.02 -0.53 13.98
N GLU A 51 7.08 0.41 13.93
CA GLU A 51 6.19 0.72 15.06
C GLU A 51 5.35 -0.48 15.49
N LEU A 52 4.82 -1.25 14.54
CA LEU A 52 4.04 -2.45 14.84
C LEU A 52 4.93 -3.59 15.39
N TYR A 53 6.17 -3.71 14.89
CA TYR A 53 7.14 -4.66 15.43
C TYR A 53 7.51 -4.34 16.89
N GLU A 54 7.79 -3.08 17.19
CA GLU A 54 8.12 -2.61 18.55
C GLU A 54 6.96 -2.85 19.54
N GLN A 55 5.72 -2.82 19.05
CA GLN A 55 4.51 -3.14 19.80
C GLN A 55 4.24 -4.65 19.93
N GLY A 56 5.05 -5.51 19.30
CA GLY A 56 4.94 -6.96 19.40
C GLY A 56 3.85 -7.59 18.54
N PHE A 57 3.38 -6.91 17.47
CA PHE A 57 2.34 -7.46 16.59
C PHE A 57 2.83 -8.61 15.70
N PHE A 58 4.13 -8.77 15.51
CA PHE A 58 4.70 -9.91 14.79
C PHE A 58 6.16 -10.12 15.18
N PRO A 59 6.66 -11.36 15.18
CA PRO A 59 8.05 -11.65 15.54
C PRO A 59 9.04 -11.51 14.36
N ARG A 60 8.55 -11.39 13.13
CA ARG A 60 9.33 -11.37 11.89
C ARG A 60 8.79 -10.36 10.90
N ILE A 61 9.66 -9.83 10.06
CA ILE A 61 9.36 -8.84 9.03
C ILE A 61 9.81 -9.37 7.67
N VAL A 62 8.99 -9.15 6.64
CA VAL A 62 9.39 -9.25 5.24
C VAL A 62 9.20 -7.87 4.60
N PHE A 63 10.27 -7.31 4.06
CA PHE A 63 10.17 -6.18 3.13
C PHE A 63 10.24 -6.71 1.70
N THR A 64 9.29 -6.34 0.86
CA THR A 64 9.15 -6.85 -0.51
C THR A 64 8.96 -5.71 -1.50
N GLY A 65 9.65 -5.74 -2.63
CA GLY A 65 9.58 -4.68 -3.62
C GLY A 65 10.91 -4.39 -4.30
N ALA A 66 10.89 -4.44 -5.62
CA ALA A 66 11.98 -4.09 -6.51
C ALA A 66 12.22 -2.59 -6.56
N ASN A 67 13.21 -2.21 -7.37
CA ASN A 67 13.39 -0.81 -7.72
C ASN A 67 12.48 -0.45 -8.90
N ALA A 68 11.56 0.50 -8.69
CA ALA A 68 10.71 1.02 -9.76
C ALA A 68 11.35 2.28 -10.38
N PRO A 69 11.03 2.62 -11.66
CA PRO A 69 11.42 3.90 -12.25
C PRO A 69 10.99 5.10 -11.40
N THR A 70 9.88 4.98 -10.67
CA THR A 70 9.35 6.02 -9.78
C THR A 70 10.12 6.16 -8.46
N THR A 71 10.99 5.21 -8.12
CA THR A 71 11.71 5.18 -6.84
C THR A 71 13.21 5.17 -6.99
N ILE A 72 13.75 4.91 -8.18
CA ILE A 72 15.20 4.72 -8.38
C ILE A 72 16.05 5.91 -7.90
N GLU A 73 15.56 7.14 -8.03
CA GLU A 73 16.24 8.34 -7.50
C GLU A 73 16.27 8.37 -5.97
N ARG A 74 15.19 7.91 -5.33
CA ARG A 74 15.06 7.91 -3.86
C ARG A 74 15.71 6.69 -3.22
N PHE A 75 15.58 5.53 -3.86
CA PHE A 75 15.98 4.20 -3.38
C PHE A 75 16.85 3.49 -4.43
N PRO A 76 18.08 3.93 -4.70
CA PRO A 76 18.89 3.42 -5.81
C PRO A 76 19.21 1.91 -5.73
N ARG A 77 19.01 1.30 -4.56
CA ARG A 77 19.23 -0.15 -4.31
C ARG A 77 17.94 -0.97 -4.22
N GLY A 78 16.76 -0.38 -4.46
CA GLY A 78 15.45 -1.05 -4.36
C GLY A 78 14.66 -0.64 -3.12
N GLU A 79 13.33 -0.70 -3.23
CA GLU A 79 12.40 -0.31 -2.16
C GLU A 79 12.60 -1.17 -0.90
N ALA A 80 12.60 -2.50 -1.05
CA ALA A 80 12.74 -3.42 0.08
C ALA A 80 14.09 -3.32 0.80
N VAL A 81 15.18 -3.13 0.04
CA VAL A 81 16.52 -2.94 0.60
C VAL A 81 16.57 -1.67 1.44
N HIS A 82 16.00 -0.58 0.93
CA HIS A 82 15.98 0.69 1.67
C HIS A 82 15.11 0.61 2.93
N TYR A 83 13.96 -0.07 2.87
CA TYR A 83 13.12 -0.32 4.04
C TYR A 83 13.85 -1.11 5.13
N ARG A 84 14.62 -2.14 4.75
CA ARG A 84 15.48 -2.86 5.71
C ARG A 84 16.48 -1.91 6.37
N GLU A 85 17.19 -1.10 5.61
CA GLU A 85 18.20 -0.17 6.17
C GLU A 85 17.59 0.83 7.14
N HIS A 86 16.41 1.33 6.80
CA HIS A 86 15.62 2.18 7.68
C HIS A 86 15.26 1.46 8.99
N ALA A 87 14.72 0.24 8.92
CA ALA A 87 14.38 -0.56 10.09
C ALA A 87 15.60 -0.88 10.97
N LEU A 88 16.75 -1.21 10.37
CA LEU A 88 18.02 -1.42 11.09
C LEU A 88 18.47 -0.14 11.80
N SER A 89 18.35 1.03 11.16
CA SER A 89 18.70 2.32 11.77
C SER A 89 17.82 2.68 12.97
N ARG A 90 16.61 2.11 13.03
CA ARG A 90 15.65 2.23 14.13
C ARG A 90 15.83 1.17 15.22
N GLY A 91 16.80 0.25 15.07
CA GLY A 91 17.14 -0.73 16.08
C GLY A 91 16.44 -2.09 15.93
N VAL A 92 15.71 -2.32 14.84
CA VAL A 92 15.16 -3.65 14.54
C VAL A 92 16.33 -4.63 14.28
N PRO A 93 16.38 -5.80 14.93
CA PRO A 93 17.45 -6.77 14.70
C PRO A 93 17.41 -7.31 13.27
N ASP A 94 18.57 -7.39 12.62
CA ASP A 94 18.66 -7.93 11.25
C ASP A 94 18.15 -9.37 11.14
N SER A 95 18.32 -10.16 12.20
CA SER A 95 17.90 -11.57 12.25
C SER A 95 16.39 -11.79 12.14
N VAL A 96 15.57 -10.73 12.27
CA VAL A 96 14.11 -10.82 12.11
C VAL A 96 13.61 -10.25 10.79
N ILE A 97 14.49 -9.72 9.94
CA ILE A 97 14.13 -9.08 8.67
C ILE A 97 14.53 -9.97 7.50
N GLU A 98 13.57 -10.27 6.64
CA GLU A 98 13.80 -10.82 5.31
C GLU A 98 13.59 -9.74 4.25
N VAL A 99 14.37 -9.80 3.16
CA VAL A 99 14.27 -8.87 2.03
C VAL A 99 13.99 -9.64 0.76
N GLU A 100 12.95 -9.20 0.07
CA GLU A 100 12.52 -9.66 -1.24
C GLU A 100 12.65 -8.48 -2.22
N PRO A 101 13.67 -8.46 -3.11
CA PRO A 101 13.98 -7.28 -3.92
C PRO A 101 13.50 -7.37 -5.38
N GLU A 102 12.66 -8.34 -5.75
CA GLU A 102 12.33 -8.64 -7.15
C GLU A 102 10.87 -8.27 -7.51
N ALA A 103 9.96 -8.18 -6.55
CA ALA A 103 8.56 -7.90 -6.84
C ALA A 103 8.32 -6.50 -7.45
N THR A 104 7.63 -6.46 -8.59
CA THR A 104 7.31 -5.23 -9.32
C THR A 104 5.85 -4.80 -9.16
N ASN A 105 5.02 -5.65 -8.55
CA ASN A 105 3.60 -5.41 -8.33
C ASN A 105 3.11 -6.13 -7.07
N THR A 106 1.87 -5.81 -6.66
CA THR A 106 1.29 -6.37 -5.42
C THR A 106 1.12 -7.89 -5.46
N SER A 107 0.84 -8.50 -6.63
CA SER A 107 0.71 -9.96 -6.71
C SER A 107 2.05 -10.64 -6.48
N GLU A 108 3.10 -10.15 -7.15
CA GLU A 108 4.47 -10.62 -6.96
C GLU A 108 4.96 -10.41 -5.54
N ASN A 109 4.64 -9.26 -4.91
CA ASN A 109 5.02 -9.01 -3.52
C ASN A 109 4.53 -10.14 -2.60
N ILE A 110 3.27 -10.56 -2.77
CA ILE A 110 2.67 -11.62 -1.95
C ILE A 110 3.21 -13.00 -2.33
N GLU A 111 3.35 -13.28 -3.63
CA GLU A 111 3.89 -14.55 -4.13
C GLU A 111 5.34 -14.78 -3.67
N PHE A 112 6.21 -13.79 -3.84
CA PHE A 112 7.62 -13.91 -3.47
C PHE A 112 7.82 -13.91 -1.96
N THR A 113 7.01 -13.16 -1.21
CA THR A 113 6.94 -13.26 0.26
C THR A 113 6.60 -14.67 0.70
N ARG A 114 5.55 -15.27 0.13
CA ARG A 114 5.16 -16.66 0.40
C ARG A 114 6.30 -17.63 0.14
N GLN A 115 6.96 -17.52 -1.02
CA GLN A 115 8.08 -18.39 -1.38
C GLN A 115 9.28 -18.26 -0.42
N ILE A 116 9.61 -17.05 0.06
CA ILE A 116 10.68 -16.86 1.06
C ILE A 116 10.35 -17.59 2.37
N LEU A 117 9.11 -17.46 2.83
CA LEU A 117 8.66 -18.06 4.09
C LEU A 117 8.60 -19.60 4.00
N GLU A 118 8.12 -20.12 2.88
CA GLU A 118 8.10 -21.57 2.59
C GLU A 118 9.52 -22.15 2.52
N ARG A 119 10.47 -21.48 1.86
CA ARG A 119 11.89 -21.92 1.80
C ARG A 119 12.54 -22.00 3.19
N LYS A 120 12.02 -21.24 4.16
CA LYS A 120 12.47 -21.29 5.56
C LYS A 120 11.71 -22.29 6.42
N ASN A 121 10.81 -23.08 5.82
CA ASN A 121 9.94 -24.04 6.49
C ASN A 121 9.14 -23.39 7.63
N LEU A 122 8.68 -22.15 7.41
CA LEU A 122 7.84 -21.45 8.37
C LEU A 122 6.37 -21.74 8.03
N ASP A 123 5.65 -22.25 9.02
CA ASP A 123 4.20 -22.39 8.92
C ASP A 123 3.56 -21.04 9.24
N ILE A 124 2.93 -20.43 8.23
CA ILE A 124 2.37 -19.08 8.30
C ILE A 124 0.87 -19.17 8.11
N SER A 125 0.14 -18.81 9.15
CA SER A 125 -1.32 -18.79 9.18
C SER A 125 -1.89 -17.37 9.10
N SER A 126 -1.08 -16.35 9.38
CA SER A 126 -1.51 -14.95 9.43
C SER A 126 -0.43 -13.94 9.00
N LEU A 127 -0.85 -12.92 8.25
CA LEU A 127 -0.04 -11.78 7.83
C LEU A 127 -0.61 -10.47 8.40
N LEU A 128 0.28 -9.57 8.84
CA LEU A 128 -0.04 -8.15 8.94
C LEU A 128 0.57 -7.44 7.73
N LEU A 129 -0.27 -7.11 6.76
CA LEU A 129 0.12 -6.49 5.50
C LEU A 129 0.12 -4.96 5.61
N VAL A 130 1.29 -4.34 5.51
CA VAL A 130 1.47 -2.90 5.60
C VAL A 130 1.66 -2.29 4.22
N SER A 131 0.82 -1.31 3.87
CA SER A 131 0.87 -0.59 2.60
C SER A 131 0.77 0.91 2.78
N ARG A 132 0.83 1.66 1.67
CA ARG A 132 0.36 3.05 1.65
C ARG A 132 -1.13 3.12 2.06
N PRO A 133 -1.60 4.23 2.66
CA PRO A 133 -2.98 4.35 3.13
C PRO A 133 -4.01 4.06 2.05
N TYR A 134 -3.90 4.72 0.89
CA TYR A 134 -4.84 4.57 -0.21
C TYR A 134 -4.75 3.22 -0.97
N GLN A 135 -3.84 2.32 -0.60
CA GLN A 135 -3.63 1.03 -1.27
C GLN A 135 -4.18 -0.15 -0.47
N GLN A 136 -4.57 0.04 0.81
CA GLN A 136 -4.90 -1.07 1.71
C GLN A 136 -5.95 -2.03 1.11
N ARG A 137 -7.09 -1.50 0.65
CA ARG A 137 -8.17 -2.33 0.07
C ARG A 137 -7.73 -3.15 -1.13
N ARG A 138 -6.97 -2.55 -2.06
CA ARG A 138 -6.43 -3.27 -3.22
C ARG A 138 -5.39 -4.31 -2.81
N ALA A 139 -4.52 -3.97 -1.87
CA ALA A 139 -3.50 -4.89 -1.36
C ALA A 139 -4.15 -6.12 -0.73
N PHE A 140 -5.16 -5.92 0.11
CA PHE A 140 -5.96 -7.00 0.69
C PHE A 140 -6.58 -7.90 -0.39
N ALA A 141 -7.28 -7.30 -1.35
CA ALA A 141 -8.00 -8.03 -2.38
C ALA A 141 -7.06 -8.87 -3.27
N THR A 142 -5.89 -8.32 -3.62
CA THR A 142 -4.84 -9.05 -4.34
C THR A 142 -4.23 -10.15 -3.47
N ALA A 143 -3.91 -9.85 -2.20
CA ALA A 143 -3.28 -10.83 -1.31
C ALA A 143 -4.20 -12.02 -1.04
N LYS A 144 -5.49 -11.80 -0.79
CA LYS A 144 -6.48 -12.88 -0.67
C LYS A 144 -6.66 -13.71 -1.93
N LYS A 145 -6.37 -13.15 -3.11
CA LYS A 145 -6.38 -13.90 -4.38
C LYS A 145 -5.16 -14.81 -4.52
N VAL A 146 -3.98 -14.30 -4.14
CA VAL A 146 -2.69 -14.99 -4.31
C VAL A 146 -2.44 -16.03 -3.21
N TRP A 147 -2.83 -15.71 -1.97
CA TRP A 147 -2.64 -16.57 -0.80
C TRP A 147 -3.95 -16.68 -0.01
N PRO A 148 -4.94 -17.44 -0.51
CA PRO A 148 -6.28 -17.49 0.08
C PRO A 148 -6.31 -18.17 1.46
N GLU A 149 -5.36 -19.04 1.76
CA GLU A 149 -5.31 -19.81 3.01
C GLU A 149 -4.85 -19.00 4.22
N VAL A 150 -4.11 -17.90 4.00
CA VAL A 150 -3.55 -17.09 5.09
C VAL A 150 -4.57 -16.05 5.56
N ASP A 151 -4.69 -15.87 6.86
CA ASP A 151 -5.48 -14.77 7.40
C ASP A 151 -4.71 -13.45 7.23
N ILE A 152 -5.40 -12.37 6.85
CA ILE A 152 -4.75 -11.11 6.48
C ILE A 152 -5.38 -9.96 7.23
N VAL A 153 -4.55 -9.27 7.99
CA VAL A 153 -4.86 -7.98 8.61
C VAL A 153 -4.12 -6.92 7.82
N CYS A 154 -4.76 -5.80 7.53
CA CYS A 154 -4.14 -4.70 6.80
C CYS A 154 -3.92 -3.54 7.73
N SER A 155 -2.86 -2.79 7.48
CA SER A 155 -2.61 -1.54 8.18
C SER A 155 -1.83 -0.60 7.27
N SER A 156 -1.95 0.70 7.54
CA SER A 156 -1.04 1.71 7.04
C SER A 156 -0.73 2.69 8.16
N GLN A 157 0.21 3.59 7.90
CA GLN A 157 0.41 4.76 8.75
C GLN A 157 -0.91 5.51 8.93
N GLN A 158 -1.20 5.92 10.17
CA GLN A 158 -2.37 6.70 10.53
C GLN A 158 -2.07 8.18 10.26
N VAL A 159 -2.39 8.61 9.04
CA VAL A 159 -2.18 9.99 8.57
C VAL A 159 -3.46 10.48 7.92
N ASP A 160 -3.86 11.71 8.23
CA ASP A 160 -5.01 12.31 7.56
C ASP A 160 -4.67 12.72 6.11
N LEU A 161 -5.71 12.89 5.29
CA LEU A 161 -5.56 13.21 3.87
C LEU A 161 -4.76 14.49 3.62
N ASP A 162 -4.97 15.55 4.42
CA ASP A 162 -4.31 16.84 4.21
C ASP A 162 -2.81 16.75 4.54
N SER A 163 -2.48 16.06 5.63
CA SER A 163 -1.10 15.72 6.01
C SER A 163 -0.43 14.83 4.96
N TYR A 164 -1.15 13.86 4.39
CA TYR A 164 -0.63 13.02 3.31
C TYR A 164 -0.32 13.84 2.07
N VAL A 165 -1.26 14.68 1.61
CA VAL A 165 -1.06 15.56 0.47
C VAL A 165 0.12 16.51 0.70
N ALA A 166 0.22 17.11 1.89
CA ALA A 166 1.34 17.98 2.24
C ALA A 166 2.69 17.26 2.18
N SER A 167 2.76 16.00 2.63
CA SER A 167 3.99 15.18 2.55
C SER A 167 4.42 14.87 1.12
N ILE A 168 3.46 14.71 0.20
CA ILE A 168 3.72 14.51 -1.22
C ILE A 168 4.02 15.84 -1.94
N GLY A 169 3.48 16.95 -1.44
CA GLY A 169 3.66 18.30 -1.97
C GLY A 169 2.95 18.55 -3.31
N ASN A 170 2.02 17.67 -3.70
CA ASN A 170 1.30 17.75 -4.97
C ASN A 170 -0.07 17.07 -4.86
N SER A 171 -1.14 17.85 -4.68
CA SER A 171 -2.52 17.36 -4.56
C SER A 171 -2.99 16.66 -5.82
N ASP A 172 -2.73 17.23 -7.00
CA ASP A 172 -3.05 16.63 -8.30
C ASP A 172 -2.51 15.19 -8.44
N LYS A 173 -1.28 14.96 -8.00
CA LYS A 173 -0.64 13.64 -8.00
C LYS A 173 -1.38 12.67 -7.07
N VAL A 174 -1.75 13.11 -5.87
CA VAL A 174 -2.48 12.28 -4.89
C VAL A 174 -3.88 11.94 -5.39
N ILE A 175 -4.61 12.90 -5.97
CA ILE A 175 -5.94 12.68 -6.54
C ILE A 175 -5.87 11.66 -7.67
N ASN A 176 -4.91 11.82 -8.60
CA ASN A 176 -4.69 10.83 -9.66
C ASN A 176 -4.34 9.44 -9.09
N MET A 177 -3.55 9.35 -8.02
CA MET A 177 -3.27 8.07 -7.36
C MET A 177 -4.53 7.41 -6.80
N LEU A 178 -5.36 8.16 -6.07
CA LEU A 178 -6.63 7.68 -5.51
C LEU A 178 -7.60 7.20 -6.59
N VAL A 179 -7.77 7.99 -7.65
CA VAL A 179 -8.63 7.65 -8.80
C VAL A 179 -8.12 6.36 -9.47
N GLY A 180 -6.82 6.28 -9.73
CA GLY A 180 -6.21 5.08 -10.29
C GLY A 180 -6.37 3.84 -9.41
N ASP A 181 -6.16 3.96 -8.09
CA ASP A 181 -6.30 2.81 -7.18
C ASP A 181 -7.76 2.34 -7.11
N THR A 182 -8.71 3.28 -7.12
CA THR A 182 -10.16 3.00 -7.14
C THR A 182 -10.57 2.23 -8.39
N GLN A 183 -10.13 2.63 -9.59
CA GLN A 183 -10.42 1.88 -10.83
C GLN A 183 -9.95 0.43 -10.73
N ARG A 184 -8.76 0.22 -10.15
CA ARG A 184 -8.13 -1.10 -10.06
C ARG A 184 -8.89 -2.04 -9.13
N ILE A 185 -9.64 -1.56 -8.14
CA ILE A 185 -10.48 -2.41 -7.29
C ILE A 185 -11.42 -3.27 -8.14
N THR A 186 -12.16 -2.65 -9.06
CA THR A 186 -13.09 -3.34 -9.95
C THR A 186 -12.38 -4.03 -11.11
N LEU A 187 -11.46 -3.32 -11.77
CA LEU A 187 -10.82 -3.83 -13.00
C LEU A 187 -9.93 -5.05 -12.73
N TYR A 188 -9.20 -5.09 -11.60
CA TYR A 188 -8.37 -6.24 -11.28
C TYR A 188 -9.21 -7.45 -10.90
N ALA A 189 -10.34 -7.27 -10.23
CA ALA A 189 -11.28 -8.36 -9.97
C ALA A 189 -11.84 -8.95 -11.28
N GLN A 190 -12.26 -8.10 -12.22
CA GLN A 190 -12.74 -8.53 -13.54
C GLN A 190 -11.68 -9.29 -14.35
N ARG A 191 -10.41 -8.89 -14.23
CA ARG A 191 -9.26 -9.55 -14.88
C ARG A 191 -8.74 -10.77 -14.12
N GLY A 192 -9.31 -11.09 -12.96
CA GLY A 192 -8.93 -12.24 -12.14
C GLY A 192 -7.65 -12.05 -11.31
N PHE A 193 -7.15 -10.82 -11.13
CA PHE A 193 -5.95 -10.50 -10.36
C PHE A 193 -6.22 -10.20 -8.87
N ALA A 194 -7.47 -9.99 -8.49
CA ALA A 194 -7.88 -9.73 -7.11
C ALA A 194 -9.24 -10.38 -6.82
N VAL A 195 -9.58 -10.60 -5.56
CA VAL A 195 -10.96 -10.93 -5.19
C VAL A 195 -11.86 -9.69 -5.35
N PRO A 196 -13.15 -9.86 -5.72
CA PRO A 196 -14.08 -8.73 -5.79
C PRO A 196 -14.18 -7.99 -4.45
N GLN A 197 -14.37 -6.67 -4.52
CA GLN A 197 -14.68 -5.81 -3.38
C GLN A 197 -15.95 -5.03 -3.71
N GLU A 198 -16.80 -4.81 -2.72
CA GLU A 198 -17.94 -3.92 -2.86
C GLU A 198 -17.45 -2.48 -3.02
N VAL A 199 -17.92 -1.82 -4.08
CA VAL A 199 -17.70 -0.37 -4.29
C VAL A 199 -19.06 0.32 -4.14
N PRO A 200 -19.29 1.02 -3.02
CA PRO A 200 -20.55 1.74 -2.79
C PRO A 200 -20.84 2.78 -3.89
N ASP A 201 -22.13 3.07 -4.12
CA ASP A 201 -22.56 3.99 -5.18
C ASP A 201 -21.99 5.39 -5.01
N ASP A 202 -21.88 5.89 -3.78
CA ASP A 202 -21.30 7.21 -3.50
C ASP A 202 -19.80 7.27 -3.83
N VAL A 203 -19.05 6.19 -3.57
CA VAL A 203 -17.64 6.02 -3.97
C VAL A 203 -17.53 5.96 -5.50
N ASN A 204 -18.38 5.19 -6.18
CA ASN A 204 -18.40 5.12 -7.64
C ASN A 204 -18.71 6.49 -8.26
N HIS A 205 -19.71 7.21 -7.74
CA HIS A 205 -20.05 8.54 -8.22
C HIS A 205 -18.91 9.56 -7.99
N ALA A 206 -18.24 9.52 -6.83
CA ALA A 206 -17.08 10.36 -6.54
C ALA A 206 -15.92 10.06 -7.51
N TYR A 207 -15.63 8.79 -7.74
CA TYR A 207 -14.65 8.35 -8.74
C TYR A 207 -14.99 8.91 -10.13
N HIS A 208 -16.23 8.76 -10.59
CA HIS A 208 -16.64 9.25 -11.92
C HIS A 208 -16.52 10.76 -12.05
N ARG A 209 -16.93 11.54 -11.04
CA ARG A 209 -16.78 13.01 -11.06
C ARG A 209 -15.31 13.43 -11.15
N LEU A 210 -14.41 12.77 -10.43
CA LEU A 210 -12.97 13.05 -10.51
C LEU A 210 -12.37 12.66 -11.87
N VAL A 211 -12.84 11.58 -12.48
CA VAL A 211 -12.46 11.20 -13.85
C VAL A 211 -12.94 12.26 -14.86
N GLU A 212 -14.19 12.70 -14.76
CA GLU A 212 -14.77 13.77 -15.60
C GLU A 212 -14.04 15.11 -15.41
N ALA A 213 -13.54 15.40 -14.20
CA ALA A 213 -12.70 16.55 -13.90
C ALA A 213 -11.26 16.45 -14.46
N GLY A 214 -10.89 15.30 -15.06
CA GLY A 214 -9.62 15.13 -15.78
C GLY A 214 -8.52 14.40 -15.01
N TYR A 215 -8.78 13.90 -13.79
CA TYR A 215 -7.80 13.14 -13.00
C TYR A 215 -7.59 11.71 -13.51
N THR A 216 -7.01 11.59 -14.71
CA THR A 216 -6.94 10.33 -15.47
C THR A 216 -5.53 9.75 -15.62
N ALA A 217 -4.49 10.43 -15.12
CA ALA A 217 -3.08 10.11 -15.39
C ALA A 217 -2.62 8.73 -14.86
N ARG A 218 -3.40 8.09 -13.99
CA ARG A 218 -3.11 6.77 -13.41
C ARG A 218 -4.13 5.70 -13.77
N LEU A 219 -5.11 6.01 -14.62
CA LEU A 219 -6.06 5.03 -15.12
C LEU A 219 -5.37 4.05 -16.07
N ILE A 220 -5.82 2.82 -16.03
CA ILE A 220 -5.47 1.80 -17.02
C ILE A 220 -6.38 2.04 -18.23
N GLN A 221 -5.77 2.23 -19.39
CA GLN A 221 -6.49 2.27 -20.65
C GLN A 221 -7.11 0.89 -20.90
N THR A 222 -8.42 0.88 -21.12
CA THR A 222 -9.23 -0.30 -21.42
C THR A 222 -9.49 -0.40 -22.91
#